data_AF-A0A2N1YPY5-F1
#
_entry.id   AF-A0A2N1YPY5-F1
#
_cell.length_a   1.000
_cell.length_b   1.000
_cell.length_c   1.000
_cell.angle_alpha   90.00
_cell.angle_beta   90.00
_cell.angle_gamma   90.00
#
_symmetry.space_group_name_H-M   'P 1'
#
loop_
_entity.id
_entity.type
_entity.pdbx_description
1 polymer ?
#
loop_
_entity_poly.entity_id
_entity_poly.type
_entity_poly.pdbx_seq_one_letter_code
_entity_poly.pdbx_strand_id
1 'polypeptide(L)'
;MPLIVSEIPLSEASAETFSNVLKANPDLARAFAKAAESGDGRLFQGIFNAKPVALLRVISDPLIAGESAWRLSELVVHPATRKRGVGKEMVRQAGALLAPATLDSGPRW
;
A
#
# COMPACT_ATOMS: atom_id res chain seq x y z
N MET A 1 0.39 -14.74 -13.46
CA MET A 1 0.73 -13.32 -13.69
C MET A 1 1.23 -12.73 -12.38
N PRO A 2 2.34 -11.98 -12.36
CA PRO A 2 2.84 -11.36 -11.12
C PRO A 2 1.93 -10.21 -10.66
N LEU A 3 1.98 -9.88 -9.37
CA LEU A 3 1.42 -8.64 -8.84
C LEU A 3 2.28 -7.48 -9.34
N ILE A 4 1.65 -6.43 -9.85
CA ILE A 4 2.33 -5.19 -10.26
C ILE A 4 1.93 -4.10 -9.27
N VAL A 5 2.90 -3.46 -8.63
CA VAL A 5 2.66 -2.37 -7.70
C VAL A 5 3.02 -1.04 -8.35
N SER A 6 2.12 -0.06 -8.23
CA SER A 6 2.34 1.30 -8.70
C SER A 6 1.85 2.31 -7.67
N GLU A 7 2.55 3.43 -7.54
CA GLU A 7 2.05 4.58 -6.81
C GLU A 7 0.89 5.22 -7.56
N ILE A 8 -0.10 5.70 -6.81
CA ILE A 8 -1.26 6.42 -7.33
C ILE A 8 -1.51 7.66 -6.47
N PRO A 9 -2.15 8.71 -7.01
CA PRO A 9 -2.52 9.86 -6.21
C PRO A 9 -3.43 9.44 -5.06
N LEU A 10 -3.16 10.00 -3.88
CA LEU A 10 -4.03 9.87 -2.72
C LEU A 10 -5.25 10.77 -2.96
N SER A 11 -6.36 10.16 -3.39
CA SER A 11 -7.59 10.85 -3.74
C SER A 11 -8.82 9.99 -3.42
N GLU A 12 -9.98 10.62 -3.37
CA GLU A 12 -11.25 9.94 -3.14
C GLU A 12 -11.54 8.89 -4.24
N ALA A 13 -11.22 9.21 -5.50
CA ALA A 13 -11.36 8.31 -6.64
C ALA A 13 -10.52 7.01 -6.48
N SER A 14 -9.33 7.11 -5.88
CA SER A 14 -8.49 5.95 -5.57
C SER A 14 -9.13 5.06 -4.50
N ALA A 15 -9.82 5.63 -3.52
CA ALA A 15 -10.55 4.88 -2.51
C ALA A 15 -11.83 4.24 -3.07
N GLU A 16 -12.55 4.91 -3.97
CA GLU A 16 -13.76 4.38 -4.64
C GLU A 16 -13.47 3.09 -5.42
N THR A 17 -12.29 3.01 -6.04
CA THR A 17 -11.81 1.82 -6.76
C THR A 17 -11.80 0.56 -5.87
N PHE A 18 -11.64 0.75 -4.55
CA PHE A 18 -11.67 -0.32 -3.54
C PHE A 18 -12.92 -0.29 -2.65
N SER A 19 -13.94 0.50 -3.00
CA SER A 19 -15.16 0.69 -2.21
C SER A 19 -15.82 -0.63 -1.78
N ASN A 20 -15.83 -1.64 -2.64
CA ASN A 20 -16.40 -2.95 -2.30
C ASN A 20 -15.61 -3.69 -1.21
N VAL A 21 -14.30 -3.50 -1.12
CA VAL A 21 -13.45 -4.11 -0.07
C VAL A 21 -13.47 -3.25 1.20
N LEU A 22 -13.52 -1.93 1.04
CA LEU A 22 -13.62 -0.97 2.14
C LEU A 22 -15.00 -0.99 2.82
N LYS A 23 -16.09 -1.29 2.09
CA LYS A 23 -17.42 -1.54 2.67
C LYS A 23 -17.41 -2.63 3.74
N ALA A 24 -16.56 -3.64 3.57
CA ALA A 24 -16.41 -4.72 4.55
C ALA A 24 -15.55 -4.31 5.76
N ASN A 25 -14.88 -3.14 5.73
CA ASN A 25 -14.00 -2.64 6.78
C ASN A 25 -14.18 -1.11 6.92
N PRO A 26 -15.25 -0.64 7.58
CA PRO A 26 -15.60 0.77 7.65
C PRO A 26 -14.51 1.64 8.30
N ASP A 27 -13.74 1.10 9.24
CA ASP A 27 -12.60 1.80 9.85
C ASP A 27 -11.48 2.10 8.84
N LEU A 28 -11.18 1.14 7.94
CA LEU A 28 -10.21 1.37 6.86
C LEU A 28 -10.74 2.39 5.86
N ALA A 29 -12.03 2.33 5.53
CA ALA A 29 -12.65 3.32 4.65
C ALA A 29 -12.49 4.75 5.19
N ARG A 30 -12.75 4.94 6.50
CA ARG A 30 -12.56 6.23 7.19
C ARG A 30 -11.10 6.67 7.22
N ALA A 31 -10.17 5.74 7.45
CA ALA A 31 -8.74 6.05 7.44
C ALA A 31 -8.26 6.55 6.08
N PHE A 32 -8.68 5.90 4.98
CA PHE A 32 -8.35 6.34 3.62
C PHE A 32 -9.03 7.66 3.24
N ALA A 33 -10.28 7.89 3.65
CA ALA A 33 -10.95 9.17 3.40
C ALA A 33 -10.22 10.33 4.12
N LYS A 34 -9.90 10.15 5.41
CA LYS A 34 -9.15 11.13 6.19
C LYS A 34 -7.76 11.40 5.59
N ALA A 35 -7.11 10.35 5.08
CA ALA A 35 -5.84 10.47 4.39
C ALA A 35 -5.93 11.32 3.12
N ALA A 36 -6.97 11.11 2.32
CA ALA A 36 -7.24 11.88 1.11
C ALA A 36 -7.49 13.36 1.42
N GLU A 37 -8.20 13.66 2.51
CA GLU A 37 -8.41 15.04 2.97
C GLU A 37 -7.12 15.70 3.47
N SER A 38 -6.29 14.98 4.22
CA SER A 38 -5.06 15.54 4.81
C SER A 38 -3.87 15.58 3.85
N GLY A 39 -3.94 14.86 2.72
CA GLY A 39 -2.83 14.70 1.78
C GLY A 39 -1.61 14.01 2.41
N ASP A 40 -1.80 13.28 3.51
CA ASP A 40 -0.70 12.73 4.31
C ASP A 40 -0.38 11.29 3.90
N GLY A 41 0.87 11.07 3.51
CA GLY A 41 1.39 9.78 3.10
C GLY A 41 1.34 9.51 1.58
N ARG A 42 1.78 8.33 1.20
CA ARG A 42 1.84 7.84 -0.19
C ARG A 42 0.94 6.63 -0.35
N LEU A 43 0.30 6.52 -1.51
CA LEU A 43 -0.69 5.48 -1.80
C LEU A 43 -0.20 4.60 -2.94
N PHE A 44 -0.28 3.29 -2.74
CA PHE A 44 0.11 2.29 -3.72
C PHE A 44 -1.06 1.35 -4.01
N GLN A 45 -1.24 1.00 -5.27
CA GLN A 45 -2.15 -0.06 -5.69
C GLN A 45 -1.38 -1.29 -6.17
N GLY A 46 -1.92 -2.46 -5.88
CA GLY A 46 -1.47 -3.73 -6.42
C GLY A 46 -2.44 -4.22 -7.48
N ILE A 47 -1.97 -4.39 -8.71
CA ILE A 47 -2.73 -4.88 -9.85
C ILE A 47 -2.39 -6.35 -10.10
N PHE A 48 -3.41 -7.20 -10.16
CA PHE A 48 -3.29 -8.61 -10.53
C PHE A 48 -4.34 -8.95 -11.59
N ASN A 49 -3.94 -9.58 -12.68
CA ASN A 49 -4.81 -9.88 -13.83
C ASN A 49 -5.59 -8.64 -14.32
N ALA A 50 -4.88 -7.51 -14.49
CA ALA A 50 -5.43 -6.22 -14.92
C ALA A 50 -6.51 -5.61 -14.01
N LYS A 51 -6.66 -6.13 -12.78
CA LYS A 51 -7.58 -5.59 -11.78
C LYS A 51 -6.84 -5.10 -10.55
N PRO A 52 -7.23 -3.96 -9.97
CA PRO A 52 -6.73 -3.53 -8.67
C PRO A 52 -7.23 -4.50 -7.59
N VAL A 53 -6.30 -5.12 -6.87
CA VAL A 53 -6.59 -6.16 -5.85
C VAL A 53 -6.01 -5.87 -4.49
N ALA A 54 -5.14 -4.86 -4.36
CA ALA A 54 -4.61 -4.40 -3.09
C ALA A 54 -4.41 -2.89 -3.08
N LEU A 55 -4.54 -2.28 -1.91
CA LEU A 55 -4.26 -0.88 -1.66
C LEU A 55 -3.42 -0.76 -0.39
N LEU A 56 -2.34 0.01 -0.44
CA LEU A 56 -1.39 0.18 0.64
C LEU A 56 -1.14 1.68 0.81
N ARG A 57 -1.27 2.17 2.04
CA ARG A 57 -0.84 3.51 2.42
C ARG A 57 0.33 3.45 3.38
N VAL A 58 1.30 4.33 3.14
CA VAL A 58 2.44 4.56 4.01
C VAL A 58 2.50 6.03 4.40
N ILE A 59 3.00 6.30 5.59
CA ILE A 59 3.18 7.66 6.14
C ILE A 59 4.64 7.86 6.51
N SER A 60 5.12 9.09 6.48
CA SER A 60 6.46 9.39 6.98
C SER A 60 6.46 9.29 8.50
N ASP A 61 7.36 8.49 9.07
CA ASP A 61 7.53 8.33 10.51
C ASP A 61 8.93 8.83 10.90
N PRO A 62 9.06 10.04 11.49
CA PRO A 62 10.34 10.65 11.81
C PRO A 62 11.14 9.89 12.88
N LEU A 63 10.53 8.91 13.56
CA LEU A 63 11.20 8.07 14.55
C LEU A 63 11.94 6.87 13.92
N ILE A 64 11.74 6.60 12.63
CA ILE A 64 12.49 5.58 11.88
C ILE A 64 13.77 6.22 11.35
N ALA A 65 14.93 5.82 11.89
CA ALA A 65 16.22 6.33 11.43
C ALA A 65 16.56 5.83 10.00
N GLY A 66 16.79 6.75 9.06
CA GLY A 66 17.21 6.47 7.68
C GLY A 66 16.68 7.52 6.68
N GLU A 67 17.28 7.57 5.48
CA GLU A 67 16.96 8.57 4.43
C GLU A 67 15.55 8.42 3.80
N SER A 68 14.75 7.46 4.25
CA SER A 68 13.37 7.22 3.79
C SER A 68 12.55 6.54 4.89
N ALA A 69 12.23 7.33 5.91
CA ALA A 69 11.53 6.91 7.10
C ALA A 69 10.02 6.71 6.82
N TRP A 70 9.66 5.65 6.10
CA TRP A 70 8.26 5.33 5.77
C TRP A 70 7.74 4.20 6.66
N ARG A 71 6.53 4.37 7.18
CA ARG A 71 5.81 3.37 7.96
C ARG A 71 4.53 2.94 7.25
N LEU A 72 4.25 1.64 7.26
CA LEU A 72 2.97 1.11 6.82
C LEU A 72 1.86 1.56 7.78
N SER A 73 0.86 2.27 7.24
CA SER A 73 -0.31 2.72 7.99
C SER A 73 -1.49 1.79 7.74
N GLU A 74 -1.87 1.63 6.47
CA GLU A 74 -3.00 0.78 6.08
C GLU A 74 -2.63 -0.17 4.94
N LEU A 75 -3.05 -1.43 5.02
CA LEU A 75 -2.99 -2.40 3.92
C LEU A 75 -4.32 -3.13 3.80
N VAL A 76 -4.89 -3.09 2.60
CA VAL A 76 -6.09 -3.84 2.27
C VAL A 76 -5.83 -4.71 1.04
N VAL A 77 -6.27 -5.96 1.10
CA VAL A 77 -6.18 -6.93 0.01
C VAL A 77 -7.57 -7.51 -0.22
N HIS A 78 -7.97 -7.55 -1.49
CA HIS A 78 -9.24 -8.11 -1.94
C HIS A 78 -9.40 -9.55 -1.44
N PRO A 79 -10.54 -9.93 -0.83
CA PRO A 79 -10.72 -11.26 -0.22
C PRO A 79 -10.39 -12.43 -1.15
N ALA A 80 -10.79 -12.33 -2.42
CA ALA A 80 -10.54 -13.35 -3.44
C ALA A 80 -9.06 -13.61 -3.76
N THR A 81 -8.14 -12.71 -3.34
CA THR A 81 -6.70 -12.84 -3.57
C THR A 81 -5.90 -13.00 -2.27
N ARG A 82 -6.59 -13.09 -1.12
CA ARG A 82 -5.95 -13.42 0.17
C ARG A 82 -5.34 -14.83 0.12
N LYS A 83 -4.29 -15.08 0.90
CA LYS A 83 -3.49 -16.33 0.94
C LYS A 83 -2.64 -16.64 -0.31
N ARG A 84 -2.56 -15.74 -1.29
CA ARG A 84 -1.66 -15.86 -2.47
C ARG A 84 -0.37 -15.06 -2.35
N GLY A 85 0.00 -14.63 -1.13
CA GLY A 85 1.18 -13.79 -0.89
C GLY A 85 1.04 -12.33 -1.33
N VAL A 86 -0.11 -11.89 -1.83
CA VAL A 86 -0.34 -10.53 -2.36
C VAL A 86 0.06 -9.44 -1.37
N GLY A 87 -0.30 -9.57 -0.09
CA GLY A 87 0.08 -8.57 0.93
C GLY A 87 1.59 -8.47 1.13
N LYS A 88 2.30 -9.60 1.21
CA LYS A 88 3.75 -9.64 1.35
C LYS A 88 4.44 -9.02 0.13
N GLU A 89 3.99 -9.38 -1.06
CA GLU A 89 4.54 -8.86 -2.30
C GLU A 89 4.25 -7.36 -2.49
N MET A 90 3.08 -6.90 -2.03
CA MET A 90 2.71 -5.49 -2.02
C MET A 90 3.68 -4.67 -1.18
N VAL A 91 3.95 -5.08 0.06
CA VAL A 91 4.90 -4.37 0.95
C VAL A 91 6.31 -4.38 0.35
N ARG A 92 6.74 -5.51 -0.21
CA ARG A 92 8.06 -5.66 -0.81
C ARG A 92 8.27 -4.70 -1.99
N GLN A 93 7.33 -4.66 -2.94
CA GLN A 93 7.46 -3.80 -4.12
C GLN A 93 7.25 -2.32 -3.78
N ALA A 94 6.28 -1.98 -2.92
CA ALA A 94 6.08 -0.60 -2.49
C ALA A 94 7.31 -0.07 -1.74
N GLY A 95 7.93 -0.89 -0.88
CA GLY A 95 9.19 -0.55 -0.22
C GLY A 95 10.33 -0.27 -1.20
N ALA A 96 10.43 -1.05 -2.28
CA ALA A 96 11.42 -0.83 -3.33
C ALA A 96 11.16 0.43 -4.18
N LEU A 97 9.93 0.94 -4.21
CA LEU A 97 9.58 2.22 -4.84
C LEU A 97 9.80 3.42 -3.91
N LEU A 98 9.74 3.19 -2.59
CA LEU A 98 9.92 4.21 -1.56
C LEU A 98 11.39 4.55 -1.32
N ALA A 99 12.28 3.57 -1.40
CA ALA A 99 13.71 3.79 -1.43
C ALA A 99 14.16 3.87 -2.89
N PRO A 100 14.93 4.89 -3.34
CA PRO A 100 15.67 4.77 -4.57
C PRO A 100 16.73 3.68 -4.39
N ALA A 101 16.35 2.43 -4.72
CA ALA A 101 17.22 1.25 -4.78
C ALA A 101 18.09 0.99 -3.54
N THR A 102 17.53 0.74 -2.36
CA THR A 102 18.09 -0.23 -1.38
C THR A 102 17.12 -0.46 -0.22
N LEU A 103 16.27 -1.49 -0.33
CA LEU A 103 15.92 -2.26 0.86
C LEU A 103 16.92 -3.41 0.90
N ASP A 104 17.88 -3.31 1.81
CA ASP A 104 18.90 -4.33 1.99
C ASP A 104 18.23 -5.70 2.24
N SER A 105 18.73 -6.71 1.54
CA SER A 105 18.30 -8.10 1.60
C SER A 105 19.46 -8.96 2.10
N GLY A 106 20.05 -8.57 3.23
CA GLY A 106 21.14 -9.31 3.90
C GLY A 106 21.68 -8.57 5.13
N PRO A 107 22.44 -9.23 6.03
CA PRO A 107 23.36 -10.30 5.70
C PRO A 107 22.77 -11.70 5.82
N ARG A 108 23.27 -12.57 4.94
CA ARG A 108 23.15 -14.03 5.06
C ARG A 108 23.78 -14.47 6.38
N TRP A 109 22.99 -15.04 7.29
CA TRP A 109 23.38 -16.12 8.20
C TRP A 109 22.27 -17.16 8.19
#